data_AF-A0A7C2JX68-F1
#
_entry.id   AF-A0A7C2JX68-F1
#
_cell.length_a   1.000
_cell.length_b   1.000
_cell.length_c   1.000
_cell.angle_alpha   90.00
_cell.angle_beta   90.00
_cell.angle_gamma   90.00
#
_symmetry.space_group_name_H-M   'P 1'
#
loop_
_entity.id
_entity.type
_entity.pdbx_description
1 polymer ?
#
loop_
_entity_poly.entity_id
_entity_poly.type
_entity_poly.pdbx_seq_one_letter_code
_entity_poly.pdbx_strand_id
1 'polypeptide(L)'
;MLFYNNTILSETFAAGTSNTHWRNNLILGENALPAIFSVTTFTEYTSSDYNGFRPNPGVAASFRWSAPRRGVVADYNGPGRTAELEAREFATLEEYSAATGQDRNSVLVDYDVFLNVPMLDARDAETVQEIYEAADFDFRLRPGSGAVDRGTPLAQVTDGFSGRAPDLGALELGAPYPVYGPRP
;
A
#
# COMPACT_ATOMS: atom_id res chain seq x y z
N MET A 1 -5.21 -7.21 -11.48
CA MET A 1 -5.32 -5.74 -11.27
C MET A 1 -3.93 -5.19 -10.99
N LEU A 2 -3.60 -4.01 -11.51
CA LEU A 2 -2.34 -3.33 -11.17
C LEU A 2 -2.68 -2.15 -10.24
N PHE A 3 -2.02 -2.09 -9.09
CA PHE A 3 -2.25 -1.07 -8.07
C PHE A 3 -0.92 -0.38 -7.79
N TYR A 4 -0.59 0.60 -8.61
CA TYR A 4 0.75 1.20 -8.68
C TYR A 4 0.74 2.69 -8.39
N ASN A 5 1.77 3.17 -7.67
CA ASN A 5 2.01 4.59 -7.44
C ASN A 5 0.80 5.34 -6.87
N ASN A 6 0.19 4.77 -5.82
CA ASN A 6 -0.90 5.41 -5.09
C ASN A 6 -0.44 5.86 -3.71
N THR A 7 -1.02 6.95 -3.21
CA THR A 7 -0.97 7.32 -1.80
C THR A 7 -2.34 7.03 -1.19
N ILE A 8 -2.39 6.09 -0.25
CA ILE A 8 -3.60 5.64 0.46
C ILE A 8 -3.44 6.01 1.93
N LEU A 9 -4.40 6.77 2.45
CA LEU A 9 -4.46 7.16 3.86
C LEU A 9 -5.52 6.33 4.61
N SER A 10 -5.52 5.03 4.38
CA SER A 10 -6.37 4.05 5.04
C SER A 10 -5.76 2.65 4.97
N GLU A 11 -6.34 1.68 5.68
CA GLU A 11 -5.94 0.29 5.54
C GLU A 11 -6.34 -0.29 4.17
N THR A 12 -5.49 -1.14 3.62
CA THR A 12 -5.79 -1.85 2.37
C THR A 12 -6.30 -3.26 2.65
N PHE A 13 -7.53 -3.52 2.21
CA PHE A 13 -8.20 -4.82 2.35
C PHE A 13 -8.66 -5.36 0.99
N ALA A 14 -8.17 -6.54 0.62
CA ALA A 14 -8.61 -7.27 -0.57
C ALA A 14 -9.21 -8.62 -0.18
N ALA A 15 -10.54 -8.71 -0.13
CA ALA A 15 -11.28 -9.88 0.37
C ALA A 15 -11.16 -11.15 -0.50
N GLY A 16 -10.74 -11.01 -1.76
CA GLY A 16 -10.65 -12.09 -2.72
C GLY A 16 -10.19 -11.56 -4.06
N THR A 17 -8.91 -11.72 -4.37
CA THR A 17 -8.30 -11.19 -5.59
C THR A 17 -7.54 -12.26 -6.36
N SER A 18 -7.22 -11.99 -7.62
CA SER A 18 -6.44 -12.87 -8.49
C SER A 18 -5.63 -12.03 -9.44
N ASN A 19 -4.39 -12.44 -9.71
CA ASN A 19 -3.49 -11.71 -10.59
C ASN A 19 -3.36 -10.21 -10.23
N THR A 20 -3.20 -9.92 -8.94
CA THR A 20 -3.13 -8.54 -8.44
C THR A 20 -1.73 -8.18 -7.98
N HIS A 21 -1.30 -6.99 -8.35
CA HIS A 21 0.06 -6.53 -8.10
C HIS A 21 0.07 -5.14 -7.47
N TRP A 22 0.74 -5.01 -6.32
CA TRP A 22 0.97 -3.73 -5.64
C TRP A 22 2.43 -3.34 -5.75
N ARG A 23 2.72 -2.15 -6.28
CA ARG A 23 4.08 -1.60 -6.42
C ARG A 23 4.08 -0.11 -6.18
N ASN A 24 5.13 0.40 -5.55
CA ASN A 24 5.39 1.83 -5.36
C ASN A 24 4.27 2.60 -4.66
N ASN A 25 3.47 1.95 -3.81
CA ASN A 25 2.40 2.66 -3.09
C ASN A 25 2.90 3.18 -1.75
N LEU A 26 2.28 4.25 -1.25
CA LEU A 26 2.27 4.62 0.16
C LEU A 26 0.92 4.19 0.75
N ILE A 27 0.94 3.42 1.84
CA ILE A 27 -0.26 2.89 2.51
C ILE A 27 -0.13 3.21 4.00
N LEU A 28 -0.84 4.24 4.45
CA LEU A 28 -0.78 4.75 5.82
C LEU A 28 -2.12 4.56 6.51
N GLY A 29 -2.14 3.80 7.61
CA GLY A 29 -3.38 3.41 8.29
C GLY A 29 -3.98 4.56 9.09
N GLU A 30 -5.30 4.57 9.16
CA GLU A 30 -6.13 5.55 9.87
C GLU A 30 -6.79 4.95 11.12
N ASN A 31 -6.31 3.80 11.61
CA ASN A 31 -6.87 3.07 12.76
C ASN A 31 -8.32 2.55 12.60
N ALA A 32 -8.89 2.51 11.38
CA ALA A 32 -10.24 1.97 11.17
C ALA A 32 -10.26 0.44 11.31
N LEU A 33 -9.25 -0.25 10.78
CA LEU A 33 -9.06 -1.69 10.88
C LEU A 33 -7.71 -2.05 11.52
N PRO A 34 -7.53 -3.26 12.10
CA PRO A 34 -6.27 -3.62 12.74
C PRO A 34 -5.09 -3.74 11.76
N ALA A 35 -5.27 -4.46 10.65
CA ALA A 35 -4.20 -4.76 9.71
C ALA A 35 -4.08 -3.67 8.64
N ILE A 36 -2.90 -3.09 8.47
CA ILE A 36 -2.61 -2.10 7.42
C ILE A 36 -2.73 -2.69 6.02
N PHE A 37 -2.39 -3.98 5.89
CA PHE A 37 -2.40 -4.68 4.61
C PHE A 37 -2.94 -6.10 4.81
N SER A 38 -4.12 -6.36 4.26
CA SER A 38 -4.80 -7.65 4.40
C SER A 38 -5.30 -8.13 3.05
N VAL A 39 -4.66 -9.16 2.51
CA VAL A 39 -4.96 -9.70 1.17
C VAL A 39 -5.35 -11.16 1.27
N THR A 40 -6.49 -11.48 0.67
CA THR A 40 -6.89 -12.84 0.32
C THR A 40 -6.82 -12.97 -1.19
N THR A 41 -6.02 -13.92 -1.69
CA THR A 41 -5.86 -14.18 -3.12
C THR A 41 -6.06 -15.65 -3.47
N PHE A 42 -6.57 -15.89 -4.67
CA PHE A 42 -6.79 -17.22 -5.25
C PHE A 42 -5.65 -17.65 -6.18
N THR A 43 -4.58 -16.86 -6.33
CA THR A 43 -3.50 -17.13 -7.27
C THR A 43 -2.14 -16.93 -6.61
N GLU A 44 -1.22 -17.87 -6.78
CA GLU A 44 0.14 -17.82 -6.23
C GLU A 44 0.96 -16.65 -6.81
N TYR A 45 0.60 -16.18 -8.00
CA TYR A 45 1.29 -15.09 -8.71
C TYR A 45 0.71 -13.69 -8.41
N THR A 46 -0.25 -13.56 -7.50
CA THR A 46 -0.54 -12.24 -6.90
C THR A 46 0.67 -11.82 -6.07
N SER A 47 1.07 -10.55 -6.16
CA SER A 47 2.32 -10.11 -5.52
C SER A 47 2.26 -8.68 -5.00
N SER A 48 3.04 -8.38 -3.97
CA SER A 48 3.22 -7.04 -3.42
C SER A 48 4.71 -6.81 -3.17
N ASP A 49 5.25 -5.66 -3.57
CA ASP A 49 6.66 -5.29 -3.33
C ASP A 49 6.90 -3.78 -3.51
N TYR A 50 8.00 -3.24 -2.98
CA TYR A 50 8.36 -1.82 -3.09
C TYR A 50 7.24 -0.86 -2.67
N ASN A 51 6.61 -1.10 -1.52
CA ASN A 51 5.60 -0.21 -0.93
C ASN A 51 6.14 0.45 0.34
N GLY A 52 5.54 1.58 0.73
CA GLY A 52 5.74 2.20 2.04
C GLY A 52 4.52 1.95 2.91
N PHE A 53 4.73 1.40 4.10
CA PHE A 53 3.66 1.11 5.04
C PHE A 53 3.79 1.93 6.32
N ARG A 54 2.68 2.48 6.80
CA ARG A 54 2.53 2.94 8.19
C ARG A 54 1.48 2.06 8.89
N PRO A 55 1.90 1.02 9.63
CA PRO A 55 0.99 0.18 10.40
C PRO A 55 0.30 0.94 11.53
N ASN A 56 -0.89 0.47 11.92
CA ASN A 56 -1.58 0.99 13.09
C ASN A 56 -0.88 0.56 14.39
N PRO A 57 -0.71 1.46 15.37
CA PRO A 57 -0.04 1.12 16.62
C PRO A 57 -0.88 0.16 17.48
N GLY A 58 -0.19 -0.69 18.25
CA GLY A 58 -0.83 -1.51 19.29
C GLY A 58 -1.68 -2.69 18.78
N VAL A 59 -1.62 -3.03 17.50
CA VAL A 59 -2.33 -4.18 16.92
C VAL A 59 -1.46 -5.43 16.98
N ALA A 60 -2.09 -6.60 17.18
CA ALA A 60 -1.38 -7.89 17.22
C ALA A 60 -0.91 -8.37 15.85
N ALA A 61 -1.63 -8.03 14.78
CA ALA A 61 -1.31 -8.39 13.41
C ALA A 61 -1.52 -7.18 12.48
N SER A 62 -0.43 -6.66 11.93
CA SER A 62 -0.45 -5.57 10.97
C SER A 62 -0.59 -6.05 9.54
N PHE A 63 -0.14 -7.27 9.22
CA PHE A 63 -0.13 -7.83 7.88
C PHE A 63 -0.87 -9.17 7.84
N ARG A 64 -1.67 -9.37 6.79
CA ARG A 64 -2.38 -10.63 6.55
C ARG A 64 -2.28 -11.02 5.09
N TRP A 65 -1.95 -12.30 4.85
CA TRP A 65 -1.83 -12.83 3.51
C TRP A 65 -2.35 -14.26 3.43
N SER A 66 -3.53 -14.40 2.84
CA SER A 66 -4.16 -15.67 2.55
C SER A 66 -3.98 -16.00 1.07
N ALA A 67 -3.34 -17.12 0.75
CA ALA A 67 -3.05 -17.53 -0.63
C ALA A 67 -3.13 -19.06 -0.78
N PRO A 68 -3.20 -19.61 -2.01
CA PRO A 68 -3.09 -21.05 -2.20
C PRO A 68 -1.78 -21.57 -1.61
N ARG A 69 -1.77 -22.84 -1.17
CA ARG A 69 -0.54 -23.49 -0.69
C ARG A 69 0.55 -23.41 -1.77
N ARG A 70 1.81 -23.30 -1.34
CA ARG A 70 2.97 -23.24 -2.25
C ARG A 70 2.92 -24.35 -3.30
N GLY A 71 3.11 -23.98 -4.56
CA GLY A 71 3.03 -24.89 -5.70
C GLY A 71 1.63 -25.09 -6.28
N VAL A 72 0.59 -24.52 -5.65
CA VAL A 72 -0.76 -24.43 -6.23
C VAL A 72 -0.88 -23.09 -6.94
N VAL A 73 -0.74 -23.11 -8.27
CA VAL A 73 -0.74 -21.89 -9.10
C VAL A 73 -1.99 -21.03 -8.89
N ALA A 74 -3.16 -21.69 -8.83
CA ALA A 74 -4.42 -21.02 -8.57
C ALA A 74 -5.43 -21.97 -7.93
N ASP A 75 -6.25 -21.43 -7.03
CA ASP A 75 -7.32 -22.13 -6.35
C ASP A 75 -8.54 -21.20 -6.18
N TYR A 76 -9.61 -21.41 -6.95
CA TYR A 76 -10.80 -20.55 -7.00
C TYR A 76 -12.03 -21.14 -6.34
N ASN A 77 -12.91 -20.29 -5.80
CA ASN A 77 -14.25 -20.73 -5.44
C ASN A 77 -15.03 -21.22 -6.68
N GLY A 78 -15.93 -22.17 -6.49
CA GLY A 78 -16.82 -22.68 -7.53
C GLY A 78 -18.12 -23.27 -6.93
N PRO A 79 -19.06 -23.72 -7.78
CA PRO A 79 -20.29 -24.35 -7.30
C PRO A 79 -19.99 -25.54 -6.37
N GLY A 80 -20.38 -25.44 -5.10
CA GLY A 80 -20.14 -26.49 -4.10
C GLY A 80 -18.67 -26.66 -3.67
N ARG A 81 -17.78 -25.72 -4.03
CA ARG A 81 -16.35 -25.81 -3.76
C ARG A 81 -15.78 -24.49 -3.27
N THR A 82 -15.12 -24.50 -2.12
CA THR A 82 -14.37 -23.35 -1.60
C THR A 82 -12.89 -23.55 -1.85
N ALA A 83 -12.17 -22.47 -2.16
CA ALA A 83 -10.72 -22.50 -2.32
C ALA A 83 -10.02 -22.88 -0.99
N GLU A 84 -8.96 -23.67 -1.06
CA GLU A 84 -8.12 -23.99 0.09
C GLU A 84 -6.96 -23.00 0.19
N LEU A 85 -7.14 -21.95 0.98
CA LEU A 85 -6.15 -20.90 1.19
C LEU A 85 -5.45 -21.05 2.55
N GLU A 86 -4.13 -20.86 2.56
CA GLU A 86 -3.33 -20.76 3.77
C GLU A 86 -3.40 -19.33 4.30
N ALA A 87 -4.25 -19.12 5.31
CA ALA A 87 -4.37 -17.84 6.00
C ALA A 87 -3.20 -17.64 6.97
N ARG A 88 -2.52 -16.50 6.84
CA ARG A 88 -1.36 -16.15 7.68
C ARG A 88 -1.45 -14.70 8.13
N GLU A 89 -1.08 -14.45 9.38
CA GLU A 89 -1.08 -13.13 10.01
C GLU A 89 0.30 -12.87 10.63
N PHE A 90 0.75 -11.62 10.58
CA PHE A 90 2.09 -11.21 11.02
C PHE A 90 2.04 -9.87 11.75
N ALA A 91 2.84 -9.74 12.80
CA ALA A 91 2.91 -8.50 13.57
C ALA A 91 3.72 -7.43 12.83
N THR A 92 4.80 -7.83 12.14
CA THR A 92 5.74 -6.90 11.52
C THR A 92 5.90 -7.10 10.01
N LEU A 93 6.36 -6.05 9.32
CA LEU A 93 6.72 -6.12 7.90
C LEU A 93 7.82 -7.15 7.66
N GLU A 94 8.78 -7.26 8.57
CA GLU A 94 9.90 -8.21 8.48
C GLU A 94 9.40 -9.66 8.52
N GLU A 95 8.57 -10.02 9.50
CA GLU A 95 7.98 -11.36 9.62
C GLU A 95 7.15 -11.73 8.39
N TYR A 96 6.29 -10.80 7.95
CA TYR A 96 5.47 -10.96 6.75
C TYR A 96 6.34 -11.19 5.51
N SER A 97 7.37 -10.39 5.32
CA SER A 97 8.26 -10.48 4.15
C SER A 97 9.08 -11.77 4.14
N ALA A 98 9.58 -12.18 5.31
CA ALA A 98 10.34 -13.41 5.46
C ALA A 98 9.47 -14.66 5.18
N ALA A 99 8.24 -14.70 5.72
CA ALA A 99 7.36 -15.86 5.63
C ALA A 99 6.66 -15.99 4.27
N THR A 100 6.31 -14.88 3.63
CA THR A 100 5.53 -14.88 2.37
C THR A 100 6.40 -14.65 1.14
N GLY A 101 7.54 -14.01 1.29
CA GLY A 101 8.37 -13.53 0.19
C GLY A 101 7.85 -12.27 -0.51
N GLN A 102 6.72 -11.72 -0.07
CA GLN A 102 6.20 -10.44 -0.53
C GLN A 102 6.94 -9.28 0.16
N ASP A 103 6.84 -8.08 -0.40
CA ASP A 103 7.24 -6.82 0.25
C ASP A 103 8.68 -6.77 0.80
N ARG A 104 9.58 -7.56 0.19
CA ARG A 104 10.99 -7.65 0.58
C ARG A 104 11.76 -6.36 0.40
N ASN A 105 11.32 -5.50 -0.51
CA ASN A 105 11.90 -4.19 -0.78
C ASN A 105 11.04 -3.04 -0.24
N SER A 106 9.94 -3.38 0.45
CA SER A 106 9.06 -2.40 1.07
C SER A 106 9.68 -1.84 2.37
N VAL A 107 9.22 -0.66 2.76
CA VAL A 107 9.77 0.08 3.91
C VAL A 107 8.67 0.53 4.86
N LEU A 108 9.01 0.70 6.13
CA LEU A 108 8.16 1.41 7.07
C LEU A 108 8.36 2.92 6.90
N VAL A 109 7.27 3.67 6.95
CA VAL A 109 7.22 5.13 6.86
C VAL A 109 6.27 5.70 7.92
N ASP A 110 6.27 7.02 8.09
CA ASP A 110 5.27 7.73 8.87
C ASP A 110 4.81 9.01 8.13
N TYR A 111 3.89 9.78 8.71
CA TYR A 111 3.38 11.02 8.11
C TYR A 111 4.43 12.12 7.93
N ASP A 112 5.60 11.97 8.53
CA ASP A 112 6.75 12.86 8.32
C ASP A 112 7.29 12.82 6.87
N VAL A 113 6.85 11.86 6.05
CA VAL A 113 7.17 11.84 4.61
C VAL A 113 6.55 12.99 3.83
N PHE A 114 5.47 13.60 4.32
CA PHE A 114 4.75 14.67 3.60
C PHE A 114 5.11 16.08 4.08
N LEU A 115 5.00 17.06 3.19
CA LEU A 115 5.20 18.48 3.52
C LEU A 115 4.14 19.02 4.49
N ASN A 116 2.86 18.68 4.30
CA ASN A 116 1.79 19.05 5.23
C ASN A 116 0.57 18.14 5.07
N VAL A 117 0.54 17.02 5.78
CA VAL A 117 -0.63 16.13 5.83
C VAL A 117 -0.81 15.70 7.29
N PRO A 118 -1.91 16.07 7.96
CA PRO A 118 -2.19 15.56 9.29
C PRO A 118 -2.55 14.07 9.22
N MET A 119 -2.21 13.35 10.28
CA MET A 119 -2.64 11.96 10.44
C MET A 119 -4.15 11.91 10.70
N LEU A 120 -4.84 11.05 9.96
CA LEU A 120 -6.25 10.75 10.22
C LEU A 120 -6.36 9.64 11.26
N ASP A 121 -7.36 9.73 12.12
CA ASP A 121 -7.75 8.65 13.03
C ASP A 121 -9.26 8.45 12.98
N ALA A 122 -9.68 7.35 12.36
CA ALA A 122 -11.08 6.95 12.22
C ALA A 122 -11.74 6.61 13.57
N ARG A 123 -10.99 6.54 14.67
CA ARG A 123 -11.52 6.37 16.04
C ARG A 123 -11.69 7.69 16.77
N ASP A 124 -11.19 8.79 16.24
CA ASP A 124 -11.37 10.11 16.81
C ASP A 124 -12.78 10.65 16.48
N ALA A 125 -13.69 10.52 17.44
CA ALA A 125 -15.08 10.96 17.27
C ALA A 125 -15.23 12.48 17.06
N GLU A 126 -14.23 13.29 17.42
CA GLU A 126 -14.28 14.74 17.24
C GLU A 126 -14.01 15.14 15.79
N THR A 127 -13.15 14.41 15.08
CA THR A 127 -12.64 14.77 13.75
C THR A 127 -13.06 13.82 12.62
N VAL A 128 -13.62 12.64 12.93
CA VAL A 128 -13.97 11.60 11.92
C VAL A 128 -15.03 12.03 10.89
N GLN A 129 -15.85 13.04 11.19
CA GLN A 129 -16.84 13.61 10.24
C GLN A 129 -16.43 14.97 9.69
N GLU A 130 -15.20 15.41 9.96
CA GLU A 130 -14.69 16.69 9.48
C GLU A 130 -14.50 16.64 7.96
N ILE A 131 -14.96 17.70 7.29
CA ILE A 131 -14.77 17.89 5.85
C ILE A 131 -13.57 18.80 5.67
N TYR A 132 -12.59 18.34 4.91
CA TYR A 132 -11.35 19.07 4.68
C TYR A 132 -11.30 19.67 3.28
N GLU A 133 -10.75 20.86 3.17
CA GLU A 133 -10.43 21.48 1.90
C GLU A 133 -9.07 20.97 1.41
N ALA A 134 -9.01 20.48 0.17
CA ALA A 134 -7.78 19.91 -0.37
C ALA A 134 -6.60 20.92 -0.40
N ALA A 135 -6.90 22.22 -0.47
CA ALA A 135 -5.91 23.29 -0.48
C ALA A 135 -5.16 23.46 0.85
N ASP A 136 -5.69 22.91 1.94
CA ASP A 136 -5.05 22.99 3.27
C ASP A 136 -3.93 21.94 3.43
N PHE A 137 -3.79 21.03 2.47
CA PHE A 137 -2.83 19.92 2.51
C PHE A 137 -1.78 19.99 1.41
N ASP A 138 -0.61 19.44 1.70
CA ASP A 138 0.49 19.31 0.76
C ASP A 138 1.08 17.89 0.83
N PHE A 139 0.60 17.06 -0.10
CA PHE A 139 0.96 15.66 -0.24
C PHE A 139 2.32 15.44 -0.91
N ARG A 140 3.04 16.49 -1.30
CA ARG A 140 4.41 16.34 -1.82
C ARG A 140 5.30 15.75 -0.74
N LEU A 141 6.26 14.95 -1.17
CA LEU A 141 7.24 14.37 -0.29
C LEU A 141 8.20 15.41 0.26
N ARG A 142 8.64 15.24 1.51
CA ARG A 142 9.80 15.93 2.07
C ARG A 142 11.08 15.40 1.42
N PRO A 143 11.98 16.27 0.95
CA PRO A 143 13.29 15.84 0.48
C PRO A 143 14.02 15.00 1.54
N GLY A 144 14.54 13.84 1.13
CA GLY A 144 15.25 12.91 2.01
C GLY A 144 14.36 12.08 2.93
N SER A 145 13.03 12.12 2.79
CA SER A 145 12.14 11.25 3.53
C SER A 145 12.29 9.78 3.13
N GLY A 146 11.76 8.87 3.96
CA GLY A 146 11.79 7.44 3.72
C GLY A 146 11.01 6.97 2.48
N ALA A 147 10.27 7.86 1.79
CA ALA A 147 9.54 7.55 0.57
C ALA A 147 10.31 7.88 -0.72
N VAL A 148 11.39 8.67 -0.63
CA VAL A 148 12.15 9.16 -1.79
C VAL A 148 13.16 8.13 -2.29
N ASP A 149 13.26 7.93 -3.61
CA ASP A 149 14.13 6.95 -4.26
C ASP A 149 13.94 5.50 -3.74
N ARG A 150 12.70 5.09 -3.46
CA ARG A 150 12.40 3.77 -2.85
C ARG A 150 11.53 2.84 -3.67
N GLY A 151 10.97 3.31 -4.78
CA GLY A 151 10.19 2.50 -5.70
C GLY A 151 11.05 1.62 -6.62
N THR A 152 10.37 0.85 -7.46
CA THR A 152 10.96 0.16 -8.61
C THR A 152 10.51 0.84 -9.90
N PRO A 153 11.37 0.98 -10.92
CA PRO A 153 10.92 1.45 -12.24
C PRO A 153 9.81 0.56 -12.80
N LEU A 154 8.72 1.20 -13.23
CA LEU A 154 7.60 0.59 -13.93
C LEU A 154 7.43 1.28 -15.29
N ALA A 155 7.75 0.55 -16.36
CA ALA A 155 7.72 1.10 -17.71
C ALA A 155 6.36 1.75 -18.01
N GLN A 156 6.38 2.95 -18.60
CA GLN A 156 5.22 3.78 -18.93
C GLN A 156 4.43 4.33 -17.74
N VAL A 157 4.75 3.93 -16.51
CA VAL A 157 4.05 4.38 -15.29
C VAL A 157 4.91 5.38 -14.53
N THR A 158 6.16 5.01 -14.25
CA THR A 158 7.11 5.87 -13.54
C THR A 158 8.19 6.41 -14.47
N ASP A 159 7.97 6.41 -15.79
CA ASP A 159 8.95 6.95 -16.73
C ASP A 159 9.19 8.44 -16.43
N GLY A 160 10.44 8.87 -16.46
CA GLY A 160 10.81 10.25 -16.17
C GLY A 160 10.91 10.62 -14.68
N PHE A 161 10.90 9.62 -13.78
CA PHE A 161 11.29 9.81 -12.39
C PHE A 161 12.69 10.46 -12.29
N SER A 162 12.93 11.16 -11.19
CA SER A 162 14.21 11.82 -10.92
C SER A 162 14.95 11.10 -9.80
N GLY A 163 16.27 11.27 -9.72
CA GLY A 163 17.06 10.59 -8.68
C GLY A 163 17.47 9.16 -9.06
N ARG A 164 17.52 8.27 -8.07
CA ARG A 164 18.06 6.90 -8.21
C ARG A 164 16.98 5.87 -8.51
N ALA A 165 15.75 6.11 -8.08
CA ALA A 165 14.59 5.25 -8.33
C ALA A 165 13.31 6.10 -8.23
N PRO A 166 12.15 5.64 -8.73
CA PRO A 166 10.90 6.35 -8.51
C PRO A 166 10.61 6.54 -7.03
N ASP A 167 9.93 7.62 -6.68
CA ASP A 167 9.42 7.79 -5.33
C ASP A 167 8.22 6.86 -5.08
N LEU A 168 7.98 6.56 -3.79
CA LEU A 168 6.77 5.88 -3.38
C LEU A 168 5.59 6.84 -3.36
N GLY A 169 4.41 6.36 -3.72
CA GLY A 169 3.17 7.11 -3.70
C GLY A 169 2.84 7.74 -5.05
N ALA A 170 1.88 8.67 -4.99
CA ALA A 170 1.29 9.28 -6.19
C ALA A 170 2.08 10.46 -6.77
N LEU A 171 2.99 11.06 -5.99
CA LEU A 171 3.71 12.28 -6.38
C LEU A 171 5.22 12.05 -6.32
N GLU A 172 5.87 12.28 -7.45
CA GLU A 172 7.32 12.29 -7.58
C GLU A 172 7.87 13.65 -7.09
N LEU A 173 8.91 13.62 -6.26
CA LEU A 173 9.55 14.81 -5.72
C LEU A 173 10.12 15.68 -6.85
N GLY A 174 9.75 16.96 -6.86
CA GLY A 174 10.23 17.93 -7.84
C GLY A 174 9.52 17.87 -9.20
N ALA A 175 8.66 16.87 -9.43
CA ALA A 175 7.79 16.85 -10.60
C ALA A 175 6.65 17.87 -10.45
N PRO A 176 6.12 18.41 -11.57
CA PRO A 176 4.90 19.21 -11.52
C PRO A 176 3.72 18.34 -11.04
N TYR A 177 2.77 18.97 -10.35
CA TYR A 177 1.54 18.28 -9.96
C TYR A 177 0.82 17.70 -11.18
N PRO A 178 0.35 16.44 -11.12
CA PRO A 178 -0.45 15.87 -12.19
C PRO A 178 -1.72 16.69 -12.42
N VAL A 179 -1.98 17.07 -13.67
CA VAL A 179 -3.24 17.73 -14.05
C VAL A 179 -4.23 16.65 -14.47
N TYR A 180 -5.22 16.42 -13.61
CA TYR A 180 -6.32 15.51 -13.89
C TYR A 180 -7.49 16.27 -14.55
N GLY A 181 -8.15 15.63 -15.53
CA GLY A 181 -9.30 16.22 -16.24
C GLY A 181 -8.93 16.86 -17.60
N PRO A 182 -9.86 17.64 -18.20
CA PRO A 182 -9.62 18.30 -19.49
C PRO A 182 -8.38 19.18 -19.42
N ARG A 183 -7.47 19.01 -20.37
CA ARG A 183 -6.31 19.89 -20.50
C ARG A 183 -6.80 21.24 -21.07
N PRO A 184 -6.30 22.38 -20.55
CA PRO A 184 -6.57 23.69 -21.13
C PRO A 184 -6.17 23.80 -22.60
#